data_AF-A0A0Q3KKC3-F1
#
_entry.id   AF-A0A0Q3KKC3-F1
#
_cell.length_a   1.000
_cell.length_b   1.000
_cell.length_c   1.000
_cell.angle_alpha   90.00
_cell.angle_beta   90.00
_cell.angle_gamma   90.00
#
_symmetry.space_group_name_H-M   'P 1'
#
loop_
_entity.id
_entity.type
_entity.pdbx_description
1 polymer ?
#
loop_
_entity_poly.entity_id
_entity_poly.type
_entity_poly.pdbx_seq_one_letter_code
_entity_poly.pdbx_strand_id
1 'polypeptide(L)'
;MHTGKGVLVLRGGRRMPVVYRFGSNWGDTREGFLDCDTSEVDAGVLLDRLTVFCDDGTSVVIAVTHSSDRYLAVIGRLGGP
;
A
#
# COMPACT_ATOMS: atom_id res chain seq x y z
N MET A 1 1.36 -10.13 -9.40
CA MET A 1 0.56 -8.95 -9.06
C MET A 1 1.17 -7.72 -9.72
N HIS A 2 0.41 -7.01 -10.55
CA HIS A 2 0.86 -5.75 -11.16
C HIS A 2 -0.15 -4.66 -10.85
N THR A 3 -1.39 -4.79 -11.33
CA THR A 3 -2.48 -3.88 -10.99
C THR A 3 -3.65 -4.66 -10.43
N GLY A 4 -4.35 -4.10 -9.43
CA GLY A 4 -5.52 -4.74 -8.83
C GLY A 4 -6.12 -3.90 -7.71
N LYS A 5 -7.09 -4.49 -7.01
CA LYS A 5 -7.78 -3.88 -5.87
C LYS A 5 -7.35 -4.55 -4.57
N GLY A 6 -7.44 -3.80 -3.49
CA GLY A 6 -7.19 -4.33 -2.17
C GLY A 6 -7.56 -3.36 -1.07
N VAL A 7 -7.06 -3.63 0.13
CA VAL A 7 -7.29 -2.84 1.33
C VAL A 7 -5.95 -2.48 1.96
N LEU A 8 -5.68 -1.19 2.09
CA LEU A 8 -4.59 -0.67 2.91
C LEU A 8 -5.05 -0.68 4.38
N VAL A 9 -4.24 -1.27 5.24
CA VAL A 9 -4.43 -1.30 6.69
C VAL A 9 -3.38 -0.41 7.33
N LEU A 10 -3.86 0.65 7.98
CA LEU A 10 -3.04 1.60 8.72
C LEU A 10 -2.78 1.11 10.16
N ARG A 11 -1.79 1.71 10.82
CA ARG A 11 -1.62 1.54 12.28
C ARG A 11 -2.89 1.99 13.00
N GLY A 12 -3.37 1.18 13.93
CA GLY A 12 -4.67 1.38 14.59
C GLY A 12 -5.84 0.68 13.91
N GLY A 13 -5.61 -0.03 12.80
CA GLY A 13 -6.60 -0.91 12.19
C GLY A 13 -7.58 -0.20 11.25
N ARG A 14 -7.43 1.10 11.00
CA ARG A 14 -8.19 1.81 9.94
C ARG A 14 -7.89 1.13 8.61
N ARG A 15 -8.95 0.81 7.87
CA ARG A 15 -8.91 0.12 6.58
C ARG A 15 -9.38 1.06 5.49
N MET A 16 -8.65 1.10 4.37
CA MET A 16 -8.95 1.97 3.24
C MET A 16 -8.93 1.16 1.95
N PRO A 17 -9.96 1.25 1.10
CA PRO A 17 -9.94 0.63 -0.21
C PRO A 17 -8.86 1.30 -1.07
N VAL A 18 -8.11 0.50 -1.83
CA VAL A 18 -7.06 0.99 -2.73
C VAL A 18 -7.12 0.29 -4.07
N VAL A 19 -6.66 0.99 -5.11
CA VAL A 19 -6.19 0.36 -6.36
C VAL A 19 -4.67 0.39 -6.35
N TYR A 20 -4.02 -0.77 -6.39
CA TYR A 20 -2.56 -0.84 -6.44
C TYR A 20 -2.08 -0.95 -7.89
N ARG A 21 -0.93 -0.33 -8.17
CA ARG A 21 -0.19 -0.39 -9.44
C ARG A 21 1.29 -0.60 -9.12
N PHE A 22 1.70 -1.85 -8.96
CA PHE A 22 3.08 -2.26 -8.74
C PHE A 22 3.81 -2.46 -10.08
N GLY A 23 4.88 -1.71 -10.28
CA GLY A 23 5.70 -1.71 -11.50
C GLY A 23 6.87 -2.70 -11.45
N SER A 24 7.48 -2.92 -10.27
CA SER A 24 8.64 -3.80 -10.12
C SER A 24 8.30 -5.10 -9.39
N ASN A 25 8.79 -6.22 -9.92
CA ASN A 25 8.64 -7.57 -9.35
C ASN A 25 10.00 -8.26 -9.11
N TRP A 26 11.06 -7.49 -8.83
CA TRP A 26 12.37 -8.08 -8.55
C TRP A 26 12.35 -8.85 -7.22
N GLY A 27 12.24 -10.18 -7.32
CA GLY A 27 12.03 -11.05 -6.17
C GLY A 27 10.74 -10.69 -5.42
N ASP A 28 10.88 -10.52 -4.10
CA ASP A 28 9.76 -10.20 -3.22
C ASP A 28 9.44 -8.70 -3.17
N THR A 29 10.25 -7.84 -3.79
CA THR A 29 10.09 -6.39 -3.72
C THR A 29 8.98 -5.92 -4.65
N ARG A 30 8.19 -4.95 -4.18
CA ARG A 30 7.14 -4.28 -4.94
C ARG A 30 7.36 -2.78 -4.84
N GLU A 31 7.50 -2.11 -5.96
CA GLU A 31 7.50 -0.64 -6.04
C GLU A 31 6.30 -0.22 -6.88
N GLY A 32 5.63 0.86 -6.50
CA GLY A 32 4.51 1.35 -7.28
C GLY A 32 3.66 2.39 -6.56
N PHE A 33 2.39 2.40 -6.93
CA PHE A 33 1.42 3.38 -6.44
C PHE A 33 0.19 2.72 -5.82
N LEU A 34 -0.39 3.38 -4.83
CA LEU A 34 -1.72 3.10 -4.31
C LEU A 34 -2.61 4.30 -4.63
N ASP A 35 -3.65 4.12 -5.43
CA ASP A 35 -4.67 5.14 -5.67
C ASP A 35 -5.74 5.01 -4.58
N CYS A 36 -5.86 6.05 -3.76
CA CYS A 36 -6.78 6.12 -2.63
C CYS A 36 -6.94 7.56 -2.14
N ASP A 37 -8.09 7.86 -1.53
CA ASP A 37 -8.33 9.15 -0.89
C ASP A 37 -7.68 9.19 0.49
N THR A 38 -6.66 10.04 0.66
CA THR A 38 -5.96 10.25 1.92
C THR A 38 -6.19 11.65 2.52
N SER A 39 -7.16 12.42 2.00
CA SER A 39 -7.44 13.79 2.42
C SER A 39 -7.75 13.93 3.93
N GLU A 40 -8.33 12.89 4.53
CA GLU A 40 -8.64 12.82 5.97
C GLU A 40 -7.68 11.92 6.76
N VAL A 41 -6.51 11.61 6.20
CA VAL A 41 -5.49 10.78 6.85
C VAL A 41 -4.40 11.68 7.43
N ASP A 42 -4.11 11.51 8.72
CA ASP A 42 -2.94 12.11 9.33
C ASP A 42 -1.67 11.56 8.67
N ALA A 43 -0.86 12.45 8.09
CA ALA A 43 0.39 12.09 7.43
C ALA A 43 1.35 11.32 8.34
N GLY A 44 1.31 11.55 9.66
CA GLY A 44 2.11 10.80 10.63
C GLY A 44 1.82 9.30 10.64
N VAL A 45 0.57 8.91 10.37
CA VAL A 45 0.17 7.49 10.30
C VAL A 45 0.76 6.80 9.06
N LEU A 46 1.06 7.56 8.00
CA LEU A 46 1.66 7.01 6.77
C LEU A 46 3.14 6.66 6.92
N LEU A 47 3.79 7.12 8.00
CA LEU A 47 5.18 6.82 8.34
C LEU A 47 5.35 5.47 9.05
N ASP A 48 4.24 4.85 9.49
CA ASP A 48 4.25 3.54 10.12
C ASP A 48 4.39 2.40 9.11
N ARG A 49 4.61 1.19 9.63
CA ARG A 49 4.47 -0.05 8.83
C ARG A 49 3.01 -0.23 8.42
N LEU A 50 2.75 -0.15 7.12
CA LEU A 50 1.42 -0.39 6.55
C LEU A 50 1.39 -1.73 5.80
N THR A 51 0.20 -2.29 5.65
CA THR A 51 0.01 -3.55 4.90
C THR A 51 -1.12 -3.39 3.91
N VAL A 52 -0.88 -3.78 2.66
CA VAL A 52 -1.91 -3.92 1.64
C VAL A 52 -2.30 -5.39 1.56
N PHE A 53 -3.58 -5.68 1.77
CA PHE A 53 -4.17 -6.98 1.46
C PHE A 53 -4.81 -6.89 0.09
N CYS A 54 -4.27 -7.64 -0.86
CA CYS A 54 -4.76 -7.70 -2.24
C CYS A 54 -5.93 -8.69 -2.34
N ASP A 55 -6.86 -8.43 -3.25
CA ASP A 55 -8.02 -9.30 -3.49
C ASP A 55 -7.61 -10.71 -4.00
N ASP A 56 -6.39 -10.85 -4.52
CA ASP A 56 -5.81 -12.14 -4.92
C ASP A 56 -5.26 -12.98 -3.74
N GLY A 57 -5.45 -12.51 -2.50
CA GLY A 57 -4.99 -13.16 -1.28
C GLY A 57 -3.54 -12.83 -0.89
N THR A 58 -2.82 -12.09 -1.72
CA THR A 58 -1.45 -11.65 -1.41
C THR A 58 -1.47 -10.53 -0.37
N SER A 59 -0.44 -10.48 0.48
CA SER A 59 -0.19 -9.31 1.33
C SER A 59 1.14 -8.65 0.96
N VAL A 60 1.19 -7.32 1.04
CA VAL A 60 2.40 -6.53 0.81
C VAL A 60 2.59 -5.58 1.97
N VAL A 61 3.72 -5.72 2.66
CA VAL A 61 4.16 -4.75 3.67
C VAL A 61 4.82 -3.62 2.92
N ILE A 62 4.39 -2.38 3.17
CA ILE A 62 4.86 -1.22 2.43
C ILE A 62 5.42 -0.13 3.35
N ALA A 63 6.26 0.72 2.76
CA ALA A 63 6.62 2.04 3.25
C ALA A 63 6.21 3.07 2.20
N VAL A 64 5.65 4.20 2.65
CA VAL A 64 5.29 5.32 1.79
C VAL A 64 6.53 6.15 1.50
N THR A 65 6.85 6.37 0.22
CA THR A 65 7.97 7.21 -0.23
C THR A 65 7.50 8.61 -0.65
N HIS A 66 6.24 8.74 -1.03
CA HIS A 66 5.58 10.02 -1.32
C HIS A 66 4.08 9.91 -1.05
N SER A 67 3.48 10.96 -0.49
CA SER A 67 2.05 11.03 -0.20
C SER A 67 1.38 12.22 -0.90
N SER A 68 0.16 12.00 -1.36
CA SER A 68 -0.77 13.00 -1.85
C SER A 68 -2.19 12.58 -1.45
N ASP A 69 -3.12 13.52 -1.38
CA ASP A 69 -4.53 13.28 -1.08
C ASP A 69 -5.20 12.24 -2.00
N ARG A 70 -4.63 11.96 -3.18
CA ARG A 70 -5.21 11.03 -4.17
C ARG A 70 -4.42 9.76 -4.41
N TYR A 71 -3.16 9.71 -3.99
CA TYR A 71 -2.33 8.55 -4.19
C TYR A 71 -1.11 8.53 -3.26
N LEU A 72 -0.56 7.34 -3.07
CA LEU A 72 0.70 7.10 -2.37
C LEU A 72 1.69 6.46 -3.34
N ALA A 73 2.94 6.94 -3.38
CA ALA A 73 4.05 6.18 -3.93
C ALA A 73 4.65 5.31 -2.83
N VAL A 74 4.93 4.05 -3.14
CA VAL A 74 5.29 3.04 -2.14
C VAL A 74 6.40 2.14 -2.64
N ILE A 75 7.21 1.70 -1.69
CA ILE A 75 8.05 0.50 -1.81
C ILE A 75 7.55 -0.52 -0.80
N GLY A 76 7.70 -1.79 -1.11
CA GLY A 76 7.20 -2.84 -0.25
C GLY A 76 7.80 -4.20 -0.57
N ARG A 77 7.42 -5.16 0.25
CA ARG A 77 7.82 -6.56 0.11
C ARG A 77 6.59 -7.44 0.31
N LEU A 78 6.52 -8.54 -0.42
CA LEU A 78 5.53 -9.58 -0.15
C LEU A 78 5.60 -9.96 1.34
N GLY A 79 4.45 -9.99 2.00
CA GLY A 79 4.34 -10.53 3.35
C GLY A 79 4.62 -12.02 3.28
N GLY A 80 5.66 -12.46 3.99
CA GLY A 80 5.78 -13.87 4.38
C GLY A 80 4.71 -14.22 5.43
N PRO A 81 4.49 -15.52 5.68
CA PRO A 81 3.67 -15.96 6.80
C PRO A 81 4.11 -15.36 8.15
#